data_AF-R2XKP6-F1
#
_entry.id   AF-R2XKP6-F1
#
_cell.length_a   1.000
_cell.length_b   1.000
_cell.length_c   1.000
_cell.angle_alpha   90.00
_cell.angle_beta   90.00
_cell.angle_gamma   90.00
#
_symmetry.space_group_name_H-M   'P 1'
#
loop_
_entity.id
_entity.type
_entity.pdbx_description
1 polymer ?
#
loop_
_entity_poly.entity_id
_entity_poly.type
_entity_poly.pdbx_seq_one_letter_code
_entity_poly.pdbx_strand_id
1 'polypeptide(L)'
;MYQYVISNPERLTEEINNLLSFPLLREQIKEKLFERIISDAKENCETATPEQLFDVKEYGVWFHTVNYPEFRIGIGRYDTFVIYRCRMDDDRLTIRIELE
;
A
#
# COMPACT_ATOMS: atom_id res chain seq x y z
N MET A 1 -17.54 -7.09 5.50
CA MET A 1 -16.11 -7.00 5.13
C MET A 1 -16.01 -5.89 4.11
N TYR A 2 -15.16 -4.88 4.33
CA TYR A 2 -15.05 -3.74 3.41
C TYR A 2 -14.19 -4.09 2.19
N GLN A 3 -14.45 -3.41 1.08
CA GLN A 3 -13.58 -3.38 -0.09
C GLN A 3 -12.53 -2.27 0.10
N TYR A 4 -11.27 -2.57 -0.20
CA TYR A 4 -10.16 -1.62 -0.04
C TYR A 4 -9.62 -1.25 -1.42
N VAL A 5 -9.60 0.04 -1.75
CA VAL A 5 -9.22 0.52 -3.09
C VAL A 5 -8.21 1.65 -2.97
N ILE A 6 -7.07 1.49 -3.63
CA ILE A 6 -6.06 2.55 -3.74
C ILE A 6 -6.49 3.54 -4.83
N SER A 7 -6.57 4.83 -4.51
CA SER A 7 -7.12 5.86 -5.41
C SER A 7 -6.09 6.48 -6.37
N ASN A 8 -4.81 6.53 -5.99
CA ASN A 8 -3.73 7.18 -6.73
C ASN A 8 -2.45 6.31 -6.83
N PRO A 9 -2.55 5.08 -7.35
CA PRO A 9 -1.40 4.16 -7.41
C PRO A 9 -0.26 4.64 -8.33
N GLU A 10 -0.55 5.54 -9.28
CA GLU A 10 0.38 6.01 -10.30
C GLU A 10 1.63 6.67 -9.72
N ARG A 11 1.49 7.48 -8.65
CA ARG A 11 2.61 8.21 -8.05
C ARG A 11 3.72 7.25 -7.58
N LEU A 12 3.35 6.25 -6.79
CA LEU A 12 4.29 5.25 -6.26
C LEU A 12 4.78 4.32 -7.37
N THR A 13 3.94 4.02 -8.35
CA THR A 13 4.31 3.24 -9.53
C THR A 13 5.41 3.94 -10.35
N GLU A 14 5.30 5.25 -10.56
CA GLU A 14 6.30 6.08 -11.24
C GLU A 14 7.60 6.19 -10.46
N GLU A 15 7.55 6.37 -9.15
CA GLU A 15 8.73 6.37 -8.29
C GLU A 15 9.54 5.07 -8.46
N ILE A 16 8.88 3.92 -8.35
CA ILE A 16 9.53 2.62 -8.49
C ILE A 16 10.04 2.42 -9.94
N ASN A 17 9.31 2.89 -10.95
CA ASN A 17 9.75 2.86 -12.35
C ASN A 17 11.08 3.59 -12.56
N ASN A 18 11.28 4.71 -11.88
CA ASN A 18 12.49 5.53 -12.00
C ASN A 18 13.66 4.94 -11.21
N LEU A 19 13.40 4.24 -10.10
CA LEU A 19 14.44 3.66 -9.24
C LEU A 19 14.93 2.29 -9.73
N LEU A 20 14.04 1.47 -10.30
CA LEU A 20 14.34 0.08 -10.63
C LEU A 20 14.36 -0.17 -12.14
N SER A 21 15.54 -0.55 -12.64
CA SER A 21 15.77 -0.83 -14.07
C SER A 21 15.35 -2.23 -14.52
N PHE A 22 15.06 -3.16 -13.60
CA PHE A 22 14.70 -4.56 -13.91
C PHE A 22 13.18 -4.74 -13.99
N PRO A 23 12.56 -4.86 -15.19
CA PRO A 23 11.12 -4.73 -15.33
C PRO A 23 10.30 -5.79 -14.60
N LEU A 24 10.67 -7.08 -14.71
CA LEU A 24 9.93 -8.17 -14.08
C LEU A 24 9.92 -8.03 -12.55
N LEU A 25 11.09 -7.80 -11.97
CA LEU A 25 11.25 -7.64 -10.53
C LEU A 25 10.52 -6.39 -10.02
N ARG A 26 10.57 -5.31 -10.79
CA ARG A 26 9.87 -4.07 -10.48
C ARG A 26 8.36 -4.29 -10.35
N GLU A 27 7.75 -5.03 -11.28
CA GLU A 27 6.32 -5.30 -11.20
C GLU A 27 5.97 -6.17 -9.98
N GLN A 28 6.82 -7.15 -9.64
CA GLN A 28 6.64 -7.96 -8.44
C GLN A 28 6.74 -7.12 -7.15
N ILE A 29 7.67 -6.17 -7.10
CA ILE A 29 7.83 -5.27 -5.95
C ILE A 29 6.59 -4.37 -5.79
N LYS A 30 6.08 -3.81 -6.90
CA LYS A 30 4.84 -3.00 -6.86
C LYS A 30 3.66 -3.80 -6.34
N GLU A 31 3.45 -5.01 -6.87
CA GLU A 31 2.38 -5.90 -6.44
C GLU A 31 2.47 -6.17 -4.93
N LYS A 32 3.64 -6.59 -4.44
CA LYS A 32 3.86 -6.88 -3.01
C LYS A 32 3.71 -5.65 -2.12
N LEU A 33 4.12 -4.47 -2.60
CA LEU A 33 3.98 -3.22 -1.87
C LEU A 33 2.50 -2.82 -1.73
N PHE A 34 1.73 -2.86 -2.82
CA PHE A 34 0.30 -2.55 -2.77
C PHE A 34 -0.49 -3.57 -1.96
N GLU A 35 -0.17 -4.87 -2.06
CA GLU A 35 -0.73 -5.90 -1.19
C GLU A 35 -0.44 -5.60 0.29
N ARG A 36 0.79 -5.20 0.61
CA ARG A 36 1.18 -4.86 1.99
C ARG A 36 0.43 -3.64 2.51
N ILE A 37 0.28 -2.58 1.70
CA ILE A 37 -0.50 -1.39 2.06
C ILE A 37 -1.96 -1.76 2.33
N ILE A 38 -2.58 -2.58 1.47
CA ILE A 38 -3.97 -3.01 1.66
C ILE A 38 -4.11 -3.89 2.91
N SER A 39 -3.16 -4.79 3.17
CA SER A 39 -3.17 -5.63 4.38
C SER A 39 -3.05 -4.79 5.64
N ASP A 40 -2.13 -3.82 5.65
CA ASP A 40 -1.92 -2.90 6.77
C ASP A 40 -3.16 -2.02 7.00
N ALA A 41 -3.76 -1.50 5.93
CA ALA A 41 -5.00 -0.73 5.99
C ALA A 41 -6.16 -1.57 6.54
N LYS A 42 -6.26 -2.85 6.17
CA LYS A 42 -7.26 -3.78 6.71
C LYS A 42 -7.08 -3.95 8.22
N GLU A 43 -5.87 -4.28 8.67
CA GLU A 43 -5.57 -4.46 10.10
C GLU A 43 -5.90 -3.20 10.91
N ASN A 44 -5.56 -2.02 10.39
CA ASN A 44 -5.82 -0.75 11.06
C ASN A 44 -7.32 -0.37 11.05
N CYS A 45 -8.00 -0.52 9.91
CA CYS A 45 -9.40 -0.09 9.77
C CYS A 45 -10.41 -1.08 10.33
N GLU A 46 -10.08 -2.36 10.46
CA GLU A 46 -10.99 -3.38 11.04
C GLU A 46 -11.31 -3.11 12.51
N THR A 47 -10.45 -2.40 13.23
CA THR A 47 -10.67 -2.03 14.63
C THR A 47 -11.52 -0.77 14.81
N ALA A 48 -11.76 -0.01 13.72
CA ALA A 48 -12.50 1.25 13.75
C ALA A 48 -14.00 1.04 13.46
N THR A 49 -14.85 1.86 14.07
CA THR A 49 -16.27 1.88 13.72
C THR A 49 -16.48 2.58 12.36
N PRO A 50 -17.56 2.29 11.62
CA PRO A 50 -17.87 2.98 10.37
C PRO A 50 -17.85 4.51 10.51
N GLU A 51 -18.37 5.04 11.61
CA GLU A 51 -18.42 6.47 11.92
C GLU A 51 -17.01 7.08 12.00
N GLN A 52 -16.05 6.33 12.56
CA GLN A 52 -14.65 6.78 12.67
C GLN A 52 -13.93 6.78 11.33
N LEU A 53 -14.39 6.00 10.37
CA LEU A 53 -13.78 5.88 9.04
C LEU A 53 -14.34 6.91 8.03
N PHE A 54 -15.42 7.63 8.37
CA PHE A 54 -15.86 8.78 7.56
C PHE A 54 -14.89 9.96 7.66
N ASP A 55 -14.21 10.09 8.80
CA ASP A 55 -13.08 10.99 8.96
C ASP A 55 -11.83 10.37 8.35
N VAL A 56 -11.00 11.21 7.71
CA VAL A 56 -9.72 10.76 7.15
C VAL A 56 -8.80 10.30 8.29
N LYS A 57 -8.28 9.08 8.17
CA LYS A 57 -7.27 8.51 9.07
C LYS A 57 -5.96 8.33 8.33
N GLU A 58 -4.87 8.74 8.95
CA GLU A 58 -3.53 8.62 8.39
C GLU A 58 -2.75 7.50 9.08
N TYR A 59 -2.08 6.70 8.27
CA TYR A 59 -1.27 5.56 8.68
C TYR A 59 0.02 5.52 7.87
N GLY A 60 0.93 4.63 8.24
CA GLY A 60 2.14 4.42 7.49
C GLY A 60 2.66 3.00 7.60
N VAL A 61 3.19 2.49 6.49
CA VAL A 61 3.68 1.12 6.38
C VAL A 61 5.10 1.08 5.87
N TRP A 62 5.93 0.30 6.56
CA TRP A 62 7.27 -0.04 6.09
C TRP A 62 7.23 -1.22 5.13
N PHE A 63 7.95 -1.09 4.03
CA PHE A 63 8.18 -2.16 3.08
C PHE A 63 9.67 -2.38 2.89
N HIS A 64 10.11 -3.60 3.19
CA HIS A 64 11.50 -4.00 3.07
C HIS A 64 11.61 -5.24 2.20
N THR A 65 12.25 -5.16 1.03
CA THR A 65 12.34 -6.33 0.13
C THR A 65 13.05 -7.52 0.79
N VAL A 66 13.93 -7.28 1.77
CA VAL A 66 14.62 -8.35 2.52
C VAL A 66 13.68 -9.27 3.30
N ASN A 67 12.48 -8.79 3.63
CA ASN A 67 11.45 -9.57 4.34
C ASN A 67 10.75 -10.59 3.43
N TYR A 68 10.95 -10.50 2.12
CA TYR A 68 10.31 -11.35 1.11
C TYR A 68 11.34 -12.32 0.51
N PRO A 69 11.20 -13.64 0.75
CA PRO A 69 12.14 -14.65 0.25
C PRO A 69 12.40 -14.58 -1.26
N GLU A 70 11.38 -14.24 -2.05
CA GLU A 70 11.43 -14.06 -3.50
C GLU A 70 12.41 -12.96 -3.95
N PHE A 71 12.77 -12.03 -3.07
CA PHE A 71 13.67 -10.92 -3.37
C PHE A 71 15.08 -11.05 -2.75
N ARG A 72 15.38 -12.17 -2.07
CA ARG A 72 16.63 -12.32 -1.28
C ARG A 72 17.91 -12.52 -2.10
N ILE A 73 17.84 -12.94 -3.36
CA ILE A 73 19.02 -13.32 -4.15
C ILE A 73 19.20 -12.39 -5.34
N GLY A 74 20.33 -11.69 -5.40
CA GLY A 74 20.79 -10.96 -6.59
C GLY A 74 20.10 -9.62 -6.85
N ILE A 75 19.45 -9.04 -5.85
CA ILE A 75 18.58 -7.86 -6.00
C ILE A 75 19.11 -6.70 -5.13
N GLY A 76 19.14 -5.50 -5.71
CA GLY A 76 19.35 -4.27 -4.93
C GLY A 76 18.21 -4.09 -3.93
N ARG A 77 18.54 -3.83 -2.67
CA ARG A 77 17.53 -3.62 -1.62
C ARG A 77 16.65 -2.43 -1.99
N TYR A 78 15.34 -2.63 -1.90
CA TYR A 78 14.34 -1.58 -2.04
C TYR A 78 13.59 -1.52 -0.72
N ASP A 79 13.90 -0.51 0.06
CA ASP A 79 13.29 -0.24 1.35
C ASP A 79 12.58 1.11 1.24
N THR A 80 11.29 1.15 1.57
CA THR A 80 10.49 2.37 1.50
C THR A 80 9.50 2.43 2.65
N PHE A 81 9.10 3.65 2.99
CA PHE A 81 8.01 3.92 3.92
C PHE A 81 6.94 4.69 3.19
N VAL A 82 5.71 4.19 3.23
CA VAL A 82 4.57 4.79 2.54
C VAL A 82 3.59 5.30 3.56
N ILE A 83 3.31 6.60 3.53
CA ILE A 83 2.19 7.20 4.24
C ILE A 83 0.95 7.02 3.39
N TYR A 84 -0.16 6.63 4.01
CA TYR A 84 -1.43 6.50 3.33
C TYR A 84 -2.58 6.96 4.22
N ARG A 85 -3.65 7.41 3.57
CA ARG A 85 -4.86 7.92 4.21
C ARG A 85 -6.05 7.03 3.85
N CYS A 86 -6.78 6.59 4.87
CA CYS A 86 -8.00 5.82 4.71
C CYS A 86 -9.23 6.68 4.94
N ARG A 87 -10.25 6.48 4.10
CA ARG A 87 -11.58 7.06 4.28
C ARG A 87 -12.65 6.12 3.73
N MET A 88 -13.76 5.97 4.43
CA MET A 88 -14.95 5.26 3.96
C MET A 88 -15.73 6.11 2.97
N ASP A 89 -16.11 5.49 1.85
CA ASP A 89 -17.00 6.08 0.85
C ASP A 89 -18.46 6.08 1.32
N ASP A 90 -19.29 6.87 0.65
CA ASP A 90 -20.71 7.00 0.95
C ASP A 90 -21.50 5.67 0.82
N ASP A 91 -20.96 4.70 0.08
CA ASP A 91 -21.52 3.36 -0.05
C ASP A 91 -21.40 2.51 1.23
N ARG A 92 -20.61 2.97 2.21
CA ARG A 92 -20.31 2.29 3.48
C ARG A 92 -19.70 0.89 3.34
N LEU A 93 -19.22 0.56 2.15
CA LEU A 93 -18.66 -0.73 1.80
C LEU A 93 -17.22 -0.58 1.32
N THR A 94 -16.85 0.58 0.79
CA THR A 94 -15.53 0.85 0.23
C THR A 94 -14.71 1.76 1.16
N ILE A 95 -13.51 1.33 1.50
CA ILE A 95 -12.46 2.15 2.10
C ILE A 95 -11.50 2.57 0.98
N ARG A 96 -11.44 3.87 0.72
CA ARG A 96 -10.42 4.46 -0.16
C ARG A 96 -9.13 4.64 0.60
N ILE A 97 -8.04 4.25 -0.06
CA ILE A 97 -6.67 4.42 0.39
C ILE A 97 -6.00 5.42 -0.55
N GLU A 98 -5.63 6.58 -0.06
CA GLU A 98 -4.89 7.60 -0.79
C GLU A 98 -3.44 7.60 -0.32
N LEU A 99 -2.49 7.46 -1.25
CA LEU A 99 -1.05 7.36 -0.98
C LEU A 99 -0.42 8.76 -0.99
N GLU A 100 0.39 9.08 0.02
CA GLU A 100 1.00 10.41 0.21
C GLU A 100 2.45 10.56 -0.22
#